data_AF-A0A931H8Y8-F1
#
_entry.id   AF-A0A931H8Y8-F1
#
_cell.length_a   1.000
_cell.length_b   1.000
_cell.length_c   1.000
_cell.angle_alpha   90.00
_cell.angle_beta   90.00
_cell.angle_gamma   90.00
#
_symmetry.space_group_name_H-M   'P 1'
#
loop_
_entity.id
_entity.type
_entity.pdbx_description
1 polymer ?
#
loop_
_entity_poly.entity_id
_entity_poly.type
_entity_poly.pdbx_seq_one_letter_code
_entity_poly.pdbx_strand_id
1 'polypeptide(L)' 'MGLIKMAAAGVAGYALYKYATKDEQSPYADGPVRNAGPANMQDTPKSWSKTDEALDESFPASDPPANY' A
#
# COMPACT_ATOMS: atom_id res chain seq x y z
N MET A 1 -7.78 -26.14 -35.91
CA MET A 1 -6.59 -25.25 -35.94
C MET A 1 -6.84 -23.83 -35.44
N GLY A 2 -8.08 -23.31 -35.49
CA GLY A 2 -8.39 -21.95 -35.00
C GLY A 2 -8.29 -21.78 -33.48
N LEU A 3 -8.71 -22.79 -32.71
CA LEU A 3 -8.71 -22.72 -31.23
C LEU A 3 -7.30 -22.56 -30.63
N ILE A 4 -6.31 -23.29 -31.17
CA ILE A 4 -4.92 -23.19 -30.71
C ILE A 4 -4.35 -21.79 -30.97
N LYS A 5 -4.71 -21.17 -32.11
CA LYS A 5 -4.28 -19.79 -32.44
C LYS A 5 -4.90 -18.76 -31.49
N MET A 6 -6.17 -18.93 -31.13
CA MET A 6 -6.83 -18.05 -30.15
C MET A 6 -6.24 -18.20 -28.75
N ALA A 7 -5.92 -19.43 -28.32
CA ALA A 7 -5.23 -19.66 -27.06
C ALA A 7 -3.84 -19.00 -27.03
N ALA A 8 -3.06 -19.13 -28.11
CA ALA A 8 -1.75 -18.50 -28.22
C ALA A 8 -1.84 -16.96 -28.20
N ALA A 9 -2.82 -16.38 -28.91
CA ALA A 9 -3.05 -14.94 -28.90
C ALA A 9 -3.47 -14.42 -27.51
N GLY A 10 -4.31 -15.17 -26.79
CA GLY A 10 -4.70 -14.84 -25.43
C GLY A 10 -3.53 -14.84 -24.45
N VAL A 11 -2.65 -15.86 -24.52
CA VAL A 11 -1.45 -15.93 -23.68
C VAL A 11 -0.49 -14.78 -23.98
N ALA A 12 -0.26 -14.47 -25.27
CA ALA A 12 0.61 -13.37 -25.66
C ALA A 12 0.06 -12.02 -25.19
N GLY A 13 -1.25 -11.78 -25.36
CA GLY A 13 -1.91 -10.56 -24.88
C GLY A 13 -1.83 -10.42 -23.36
N TYR A 14 -2.06 -11.50 -22.61
CA TYR A 14 -1.95 -11.49 -21.14
C TYR A 14 -0.52 -11.22 -20.67
N ALA A 15 0.48 -11.79 -21.33
CA ALA A 15 1.88 -11.54 -21.00
C ALA A 15 2.28 -10.07 -21.24
N LEU A 16 1.84 -9.47 -22.35
CA LEU A 16 2.05 -8.05 -22.64
C LEU A 16 1.33 -7.14 -21.64
N TYR A 17 0.07 -7.46 -21.32
CA TYR A 17 -0.70 -6.73 -20.31
C TYR A 17 0.01 -6.75 -18.96
N LYS A 18 0.40 -7.94 -18.46
CA LYS A 18 1.10 -8.09 -17.18
C LYS A 18 2.45 -7.38 -17.15
N TYR A 19 3.16 -7.33 -18.28
CA TYR A 19 4.41 -6.58 -18.38
C TYR A 19 4.16 -5.07 -18.30
N ALA A 20 3.11 -4.57 -18.95
CA ALA A 20 2.77 -3.15 -18.96
C ALA A 20 2.18 -2.66 -17.62
N THR A 21 1.52 -3.52 -16.84
CA THR A 21 0.89 -3.16 -15.55
C THR A 21 1.71 -3.59 -14.32
N LYS A 22 2.96 -4.04 -14.51
CA LYS A 22 3.79 -4.58 -13.44
C LYS A 22 4.06 -3.60 -12.28
N ASP A 23 3.94 -2.30 -12.52
CA ASP A 23 4.30 -1.25 -11.56
C ASP A 23 3.09 -0.69 -10.77
N GLU A 24 1.90 -1.30 -10.86
CA GLU A 24 0.76 -0.96 -9.99
C GLU A 24 0.91 -1.54 -8.57
N GLN A 25 2.06 -1.28 -7.94
CA GLN A 25 2.23 -1.51 -6.51
C GLN A 25 1.99 -0.18 -5.80
N SER A 26 0.87 -0.10 -5.06
CA SER A 26 0.54 1.11 -4.31
C SER A 26 1.71 1.46 -3.37
N PRO A 27 2.29 2.66 -3.46
CA PRO A 27 3.39 3.07 -2.58
C PRO A 27 2.99 3.05 -1.10
N TYR A 28 1.69 2.96 -0.81
CA TYR A 28 1.13 2.89 0.53
C TYR A 28 0.91 1.47 1.07
N ALA A 29 0.90 0.43 0.22
CA ALA A 29 0.50 -0.92 0.63
C ALA A 29 1.68 -1.85 0.96
N ASP A 30 2.82 -1.69 0.27
CA ASP A 30 3.95 -2.65 0.36
C ASP A 30 5.27 -2.02 0.83
N GLY A 31 5.25 -0.74 1.22
CA GLY A 31 6.40 -0.05 1.78
C GLY A 31 6.61 -0.35 3.27
N PRO A 32 7.84 -0.19 3.81
CA PRO A 32 8.08 -0.32 5.24
C PRO A 32 7.28 0.75 6.01
N VAL A 33 6.46 0.30 6.96
CA VAL A 33 5.75 1.19 7.89
C VAL A 33 6.76 1.71 8.91
N ARG A 34 6.81 3.03 9.10
CA ARG A 34 7.67 3.66 10.12
C ARG A 34 7.15 3.35 11.53
N ASN A 35 8.03 3.43 12.52
CA ASN A 35 7.58 3.41 13.92
C ASN A 35 6.68 4.62 14.22
N ALA A 36 5.75 4.45 15.16
CA ALA A 36 4.91 5.53 15.67
C ALA A 36 5.74 6.55 16.48
N GLY A 37 5.17 7.74 16.62
CA GLY A 37 5.65 8.79 17.51
C GLY A 37 6.39 9.92 16.79
N PRO A 38 6.49 11.09 17.44
CA PRO A 38 6.92 12.34 16.80
C PRO A 38 8.39 12.34 16.36
N ALA A 39 9.23 11.50 16.99
CA ALA A 39 10.64 11.34 16.64
C ALA A 39 10.86 10.62 15.31
N ASN A 40 9.86 9.87 14.84
CA ASN A 40 9.91 9.12 13.58
C ASN A 40 9.21 9.87 12.43
N MET A 41 8.69 11.07 12.69
CA MET A 41 8.08 11.93 11.68
C MET A 41 9.13 12.76 10.95
N GLN A 42 8.96 12.91 9.64
CA GLN A 42 9.80 13.79 8.82
C GLN A 42 9.74 15.24 9.31
N ASP A 43 8.53 15.70 9.62
CA ASP A 43 8.28 17.03 10.19
C ASP A 43 7.74 16.85 11.61
N THR A 44 8.63 16.93 12.60
CA THR A 44 8.25 16.77 14.02
C THR A 44 7.31 17.90 14.46
N PRO A 45 6.11 17.59 14.96
CA PRO A 45 5.17 18.62 15.41
C PRO A 45 5.61 19.22 16.76
N LYS A 46 5.24 20.48 16.99
CA LYS A 46 5.53 21.20 18.25
C LYS A 46 4.76 20.66 19.46
N SER A 47 3.61 20.03 19.21
CA SER A 47 2.74 19.44 20.21
C SER A 47 2.33 18.06 19.77
N TRP A 48 2.16 17.16 20.72
CA TRP A 48 1.78 15.77 20.47
C TRP A 48 0.81 15.30 21.54
N SER A 49 -0.43 15.05 21.14
CA SER A 49 -1.48 14.61 22.05
C SER A 49 -1.54 13.09 22.14
N LYS A 50 -2.24 12.58 23.15
CA LYS A 50 -2.50 11.14 23.28
C LYS A 50 -3.34 10.59 22.12
N THR A 51 -4.21 11.43 21.56
CA THR A 51 -5.01 11.07 20.37
C THR A 51 -4.12 10.97 19.14
N ASP A 52 -3.13 11.87 19.00
CA ASP A 52 -2.17 11.83 17.88
C ASP A 52 -1.33 10.55 17.93
N GLU A 53 -0.82 10.17 19.11
CA GLU A 53 -0.10 8.91 19.29
C GLU A 53 -0.97 7.70 18.90
N ALA A 54 -2.18 7.62 19.44
CA ALA A 54 -3.06 6.47 19.22
C ALA A 54 -3.54 6.37 17.75
N LEU A 55 -3.66 7.49 17.05
CA LEU A 55 -3.90 7.51 15.60
C LEU A 55 -2.67 7.08 14.81
N ASP A 56 -1.47 7.49 15.22
CA ASP A 56 -0.23 7.12 14.54
C ASP A 56 0.08 5.63 14.68
N GLU A 57 -0.19 5.05 15.86
CA GLU A 57 -0.07 3.62 16.13
C GLU A 57 -1.06 2.76 15.34
N SER A 58 -2.22 3.31 14.95
CA SER A 58 -3.21 2.58 14.17
C SER A 58 -2.93 2.58 12.67
N PHE A 59 -1.92 3.31 12.19
CA PHE A 59 -1.51 3.23 10.78
C PHE A 59 -0.79 1.90 10.47
N PRO A 60 -1.05 1.27 9.30
CA PRO A 60 -1.93 1.72 8.21
C PRO A 60 -3.41 1.33 8.38
N ALA A 61 -3.76 0.54 9.40
CA ALA A 61 -5.08 -0.04 9.60
C ALA A 61 -6.21 1.00 9.82
N SER A 62 -5.90 2.27 10.14
CA SER A 62 -6.85 3.40 10.23
C SER A 62 -8.03 3.19 11.19
N ASP A 63 -7.92 2.22 12.12
CA ASP A 63 -8.93 2.00 13.15
C ASP A 63 -8.98 3.18 14.14
N PRO A 64 -10.17 3.60 14.61
CA PRO A 64 -10.29 4.67 15.59
C PRO A 64 -9.70 4.23 16.94
N PRO A 65 -9.01 5.14 17.67
CA PRO A 65 -8.42 4.82 18.95
C PRO A 65 -9.52 4.50 19.98
N ALA A 66 -9.52 3.29 20.52
CA ALA A 66 -10.47 2.83 21.53
C ALA A 66 -9.75 2.55 22.85
N ASN A 67 -9.90 3.48 23.80
CA ASN A 67 -9.44 3.32 25.18
C ASN A 67 -10.71 3.33 26.07
N TYR A 68 -11.15 2.14 26.50
CA TYR A 68 -12.31 1.97 27.39
C TYR A 68 -11.96 2.23 28.87
#